data_AF-A0A8C3Q0X2-F1
#
_entry.id   AF-A0A8C3Q0X2-F1
#
_cell.length_a   1.000
_cell.length_b   1.000
_cell.length_c   1.000
_cell.angle_alpha   90.00
_cell.angle_beta   90.00
_cell.angle_gamma   90.00
#
_symmetry.space_group_name_H-M   'P 1'
#
loop_
_entity.id
_entity.type
_entity.pdbx_description
1 polymer ?
#
loop_
_entity_poly.entity_id
_entity_poly.type
_entity_poly.pdbx_seq_one_letter_code
_entity_poly.pdbx_strand_id
1 'polypeptide(L)'
;MRNWKPKDVYQEVSRELVKQRQPSWSPEEVNKQAVFEFESAARQFMVRTLRYAKSFRPKQLWGYYLFPDCYNHDYSKNKESYTGQCPDVEKTRNDQLAWLWNESLALYPSIYLDPLLASTPNSRKFVRARVMEAMRISRQHHEGYSLPVFVYTRPTYSRKMDVLSQPDLISTIGESAALGAAGVIFWGDVEYTKNRESCQTIKDYMEGDLGRYIVNVTTAAQHCSTTLCQGQGRCLRKNSTANVFLHLNPATFQLQHRDEEQPQRPLIWAKGHLSHTDIHFLQTHFRCHCYQGWQGNSCQQPAGPHGGAPGLLAPMGLGVLLVFLMWC
;
A
#
# COMPACT_ATOMS: atom_id res chain seq x y z
N MET A 1 4.68 16.47 16.27
CA MET A 1 4.92 17.42 15.15
C MET A 1 3.90 17.39 13.97
N ARG A 2 3.32 16.25 13.57
CA ARG A 2 2.43 16.13 12.38
C ARG A 2 0.93 16.39 12.63
N ASN A 3 0.56 16.78 13.85
CA ASN A 3 -0.82 17.04 14.25
C ASN A 3 -1.24 18.47 13.93
N TRP A 4 -1.17 18.88 12.66
CA TRP A 4 -1.67 20.20 12.23
C TRP A 4 -3.20 20.21 12.14
N LYS A 5 -3.79 21.41 11.98
CA LYS A 5 -5.24 21.59 11.88
C LYS A 5 -5.90 20.56 10.95
N PRO A 6 -6.99 19.90 11.39
CA PRO A 6 -7.75 20.13 12.63
C PRO A 6 -7.25 19.31 13.85
N LYS A 7 -6.04 18.76 13.80
CA LYS A 7 -5.46 17.90 14.87
C LYS A 7 -4.62 18.69 15.89
N ASP A 8 -4.58 20.01 15.81
CA ASP A 8 -3.83 20.89 16.72
C ASP A 8 -4.31 20.79 18.17
N VAL A 9 -5.57 20.42 18.40
CA VAL A 9 -6.13 20.11 19.72
C VAL A 9 -5.28 19.10 20.51
N TYR A 10 -4.70 18.09 19.85
CA TYR A 10 -3.83 17.12 20.54
C TYR A 10 -2.55 17.78 21.06
N GLN A 11 -2.03 18.77 20.35
CA GLN A 11 -0.86 19.51 20.81
C GLN A 11 -1.21 20.47 21.94
N GLU A 12 -2.35 21.14 21.84
CA GLU A 12 -2.86 22.09 22.85
C GLU A 12 -3.10 21.39 24.19
N VAL A 13 -3.90 20.31 24.17
CA VAL A 13 -4.21 19.52 25.37
C VAL A 13 -2.95 18.90 25.96
N SER A 14 -2.00 18.43 25.14
CA SER A 14 -0.72 17.89 25.66
C SER A 14 0.08 18.94 26.44
N ARG A 15 0.14 20.18 25.94
CA ARG A 15 0.80 21.30 26.65
C ARG A 15 0.04 21.68 27.91
N GLU A 16 -1.29 21.71 27.86
CA GLU A 16 -2.13 22.02 29.02
C GLU A 16 -1.91 21.02 30.16
N LEU A 17 -1.91 19.72 29.86
CA LEU A 17 -1.68 18.66 30.86
C LEU A 17 -0.31 18.79 31.54
N VAL A 18 0.74 19.13 30.78
CA VAL A 18 2.06 19.37 31.36
C VAL A 18 2.05 20.64 32.21
N LYS A 19 1.42 21.72 31.75
CA LYS A 19 1.35 23.00 32.48
C LYS A 19 0.57 22.86 33.79
N GLN A 20 -0.49 22.06 33.83
CA GLN A 20 -1.25 21.77 35.05
C GLN A 20 -0.38 21.08 36.11
N ARG A 21 0.50 20.15 35.69
CA ARG A 21 1.43 19.46 36.61
C ARG A 21 2.65 20.29 36.96
N GLN A 22 3.07 21.20 36.08
CA GLN A 22 4.27 22.03 36.25
C GLN A 22 3.95 23.53 35.98
N PRO A 23 3.23 24.21 36.90
CA PRO A 23 2.78 25.58 36.68
C PRO A 23 3.91 26.61 36.56
N SER A 24 5.08 26.33 37.16
CA SER A 24 6.25 27.21 37.15
C SER A 24 7.11 27.11 35.88
N TRP A 25 6.94 26.06 35.08
CA TRP A 25 7.77 25.86 33.88
C TRP A 25 7.47 26.90 32.80
N SER A 26 8.52 27.27 32.06
CA SER A 26 8.42 28.14 30.89
C SER A 26 7.62 27.48 29.76
N PRO A 27 7.06 28.25 28.82
CA PRO A 27 6.36 27.69 27.66
C PRO A 27 7.20 26.72 26.83
N GLU A 28 8.52 26.94 26.75
CA GLU A 28 9.43 26.08 26.00
C GLU A 28 9.62 24.71 26.67
N GLU A 29 9.83 24.69 27.99
CA GLU A 29 9.93 23.46 28.79
C GLU A 29 8.64 22.64 28.72
N VAL A 30 7.49 23.32 28.87
CA VAL A 30 6.16 22.71 28.73
C VAL A 30 6.02 22.07 27.34
N ASN A 31 6.42 22.77 26.28
CA ASN A 31 6.30 22.24 24.93
C ASN A 31 7.24 21.05 24.68
N LYS A 32 8.51 21.11 25.12
CA LYS A 32 9.46 20.00 24.98
C LYS A 32 8.95 18.74 25.68
N GLN A 33 8.46 18.89 26.91
CA GLN A 33 7.91 17.78 27.69
C GLN A 33 6.61 17.25 27.07
N ALA A 34 5.71 18.12 26.62
CA ALA A 34 4.46 17.70 25.97
C ALA A 34 4.71 16.89 24.70
N VAL A 35 5.71 17.27 23.88
CA VAL A 35 6.12 16.51 22.70
C VAL A 35 6.66 15.14 23.11
N PHE A 36 7.57 15.09 24.10
CA PHE A 36 8.16 13.85 24.59
C PHE A 36 7.08 12.87 25.10
N GLU A 37 6.17 13.35 25.96
CA GLU A 37 5.12 12.52 26.54
C GLU A 37 4.14 12.01 25.47
N PHE A 38 3.68 12.90 24.59
CA PHE A 38 2.74 12.54 23.52
C PHE A 38 3.35 11.51 22.57
N GLU A 39 4.57 11.75 22.06
CA GLU A 39 5.21 10.86 21.11
C GLU A 39 5.57 9.51 21.75
N SER A 40 5.98 9.51 23.02
CA SER A 40 6.22 8.29 23.79
C SER A 40 4.95 7.46 23.99
N ALA A 41 3.84 8.11 24.39
CA ALA A 41 2.55 7.45 24.58
C ALA A 41 1.98 6.94 23.25
N ALA A 42 2.03 7.74 22.19
CA ALA A 42 1.58 7.36 20.85
C ALA A 42 2.34 6.15 20.32
N ARG A 43 3.67 6.15 20.43
CA ARG A 43 4.51 5.00 20.06
C ARG A 43 4.10 3.75 20.83
N GLN A 44 3.98 3.83 22.15
CA GLN A 44 3.60 2.69 22.97
C GLN A 44 2.22 2.15 22.58
N PHE A 45 1.23 3.02 22.39
CA PHE A 45 -0.12 2.63 22.01
C PHE A 45 -0.14 1.92 20.65
N MET A 46 0.50 2.50 19.64
CA MET A 46 0.51 1.94 18.28
C MET A 46 1.25 0.60 18.21
N VAL A 47 2.42 0.49 18.87
CA VAL A 47 3.19 -0.75 18.91
C VAL A 47 2.43 -1.85 19.67
N ARG A 48 1.88 -1.54 20.85
CA ARG A 48 1.13 -2.53 21.64
C ARG A 48 -0.09 -3.03 20.88
N THR A 49 -0.79 -2.13 20.18
CA THR A 49 -1.94 -2.50 19.34
C THR A 49 -1.53 -3.47 18.23
N LEU A 50 -0.46 -3.21 17.48
CA LEU A 50 0.02 -4.14 16.45
C LEU A 50 0.44 -5.48 17.04
N ARG A 51 1.18 -5.49 18.15
CA ARG A 51 1.59 -6.73 18.82
C ARG A 51 0.39 -7.55 19.28
N TYR A 52 -0.61 -6.89 19.86
CA TYR A 52 -1.84 -7.53 20.28
C TYR A 52 -2.62 -8.10 19.08
N ALA A 53 -2.81 -7.32 18.02
CA ALA A 53 -3.49 -7.81 16.81
C ALA A 53 -2.77 -9.02 16.18
N LYS A 54 -1.42 -8.98 16.12
CA LYS A 54 -0.58 -10.08 15.65
C LYS A 54 -0.70 -11.34 16.53
N SER A 55 -0.74 -11.20 17.86
CA SER A 55 -0.84 -12.37 18.74
C SER A 55 -2.16 -13.13 18.55
N PHE A 56 -3.26 -12.42 18.26
CA PHE A 56 -4.56 -13.04 17.97
C PHE A 56 -4.71 -13.55 16.54
N ARG A 57 -4.06 -12.90 15.57
CA ARG A 57 -4.15 -13.23 14.14
C ARG A 57 -2.76 -13.16 13.49
N PRO A 58 -1.87 -14.12 13.77
CA PRO A 58 -0.46 -14.06 13.37
C PRO A 58 -0.22 -14.23 11.87
N LYS A 59 -1.19 -14.78 11.14
CA LYS A 59 -1.11 -14.99 9.69
C LYS A 59 -1.66 -13.81 8.86
N GLN A 60 -2.04 -12.71 9.50
CA GLN A 60 -2.59 -11.54 8.82
C GLN A 60 -1.53 -10.45 8.66
N LEU A 61 -1.67 -9.67 7.59
CA LEU A 61 -0.77 -8.58 7.26
C LEU A 61 -1.21 -7.33 8.02
N TRP A 62 -0.69 -7.14 9.23
CA TRP A 62 -1.04 -6.01 10.08
C TRP A 62 -0.22 -4.77 9.75
N GLY A 63 -0.87 -3.62 9.70
CA GLY A 63 -0.26 -2.31 9.52
C GLY A 63 -1.32 -1.22 9.65
N TYR A 64 -0.89 0.04 9.75
CA TYR A 64 -1.82 1.16 9.85
C TYR A 64 -2.14 1.75 8.48
N TYR A 65 -3.42 1.96 8.21
CA TYR A 65 -3.88 2.81 7.09
C TYR A 65 -3.18 4.17 7.11
N LEU A 66 -2.94 4.72 5.92
CA LEU A 66 -2.26 5.98 5.61
C LEU A 66 -0.73 5.92 5.68
N PHE A 67 -0.13 4.99 6.43
CA PHE A 67 1.31 5.02 6.67
C PHE A 67 2.13 4.22 5.63
N PRO A 68 3.28 4.77 5.15
CA PRO A 68 3.75 6.13 5.40
C PRO A 68 2.98 7.18 4.57
N ASP A 69 2.91 8.41 5.10
CA ASP A 69 2.45 9.56 4.33
C ASP A 69 3.67 10.35 3.79
N CYS A 70 3.49 10.91 2.59
CA CYS A 70 4.46 11.70 1.85
C CYS A 70 4.24 13.21 2.05
N TYR A 71 3.03 13.63 2.45
CA TYR A 71 2.63 15.03 2.63
C TYR A 71 2.91 15.95 1.41
N ASN A 72 2.88 15.41 0.21
CA ASN A 72 3.13 16.11 -1.06
C ASN A 72 1.88 16.85 -1.61
N HIS A 73 1.21 17.63 -0.75
CA HIS A 73 -0.09 18.26 -1.06
C HIS A 73 0.00 19.70 -1.61
N ASP A 74 1.20 20.20 -1.90
CA ASP A 74 1.43 21.57 -2.38
C ASP A 74 1.07 21.77 -3.86
N TYR A 75 0.58 20.73 -4.55
CA TYR A 75 0.05 20.82 -5.93
C TYR A 75 -1.04 21.89 -6.10
N SER A 76 -1.77 22.22 -5.04
CA SER A 76 -2.80 23.27 -5.07
C SER A 76 -2.20 24.68 -5.22
N LYS A 77 -0.99 24.89 -4.68
CA LYS A 77 -0.27 26.17 -4.70
C LYS A 77 0.73 26.27 -5.84
N ASN A 78 1.33 25.14 -6.24
CA ASN A 78 2.49 25.07 -7.12
C ASN A 78 2.22 24.30 -8.41
N LYS A 79 1.04 24.45 -9.03
CA LYS A 79 0.58 23.57 -10.13
C LYS A 79 1.62 23.34 -11.24
N GLU A 80 2.32 24.39 -11.68
CA GLU A 80 3.28 24.33 -12.79
C GLU A 80 4.63 23.72 -12.37
N SER A 81 5.12 24.09 -11.17
CA SER A 81 6.41 23.63 -10.63
C SER A 81 6.32 22.36 -9.79
N TYR A 82 5.11 21.79 -9.63
CA TYR A 82 4.88 20.63 -8.78
C TYR A 82 5.67 19.41 -9.26
N THR A 83 6.53 18.89 -8.38
CA THR A 83 7.39 17.74 -8.65
C THR A 83 6.79 16.42 -8.18
N GLY A 84 5.82 16.49 -7.24
CA GLY A 84 5.29 15.33 -6.54
C GLY A 84 6.12 14.87 -5.35
N GLN A 85 7.37 15.31 -5.21
CA GLN A 85 8.30 14.77 -4.23
C GLN A 85 7.80 14.96 -2.79
N CYS A 86 8.03 13.95 -1.95
CA CYS A 86 7.83 14.11 -0.51
C CYS A 86 8.86 15.13 0.00
N PRO A 87 8.46 16.13 0.82
CA PRO A 87 9.41 17.03 1.44
C PRO A 87 10.47 16.25 2.24
N ASP A 88 11.73 16.67 2.18
CA ASP A 88 12.83 15.93 2.83
C ASP A 88 12.64 15.77 4.33
N VAL A 89 12.07 16.80 4.99
CA VAL A 89 11.70 16.72 6.41
C VAL A 89 10.71 15.58 6.70
N GLU A 90 9.82 15.26 5.76
CA GLU A 90 8.83 14.19 5.94
C GLU A 90 9.44 12.81 5.72
N LYS A 91 10.41 12.69 4.82
CA LYS A 91 11.20 11.46 4.68
C LYS A 91 12.01 11.18 5.94
N THR A 92 12.71 12.18 6.48
CA THR A 92 13.45 12.06 7.75
C THR A 92 12.53 11.70 8.92
N ARG A 93 11.34 12.31 8.99
CA ARG A 93 10.34 11.95 10.01
C ARG A 93 9.79 10.54 9.81
N ASN A 94 9.67 10.05 8.58
CA ASN A 94 9.33 8.65 8.32
C ASN A 94 10.46 7.72 8.77
N ASP A 95 11.73 8.10 8.61
CA ASP A 95 12.86 7.30 9.11
C ASP A 95 12.82 7.16 10.65
N GLN A 96 12.42 8.22 11.35
CA GLN A 96 12.24 8.23 12.81
C GLN A 96 11.09 7.31 13.30
N LEU A 97 10.23 6.84 12.39
CA LEU A 97 9.18 5.87 12.68
C LEU A 97 9.62 4.41 12.48
N ALA A 98 10.93 4.12 12.45
CA ALA A 98 11.47 2.75 12.37
C ALA A 98 10.78 1.75 13.32
N TRP A 99 10.41 2.20 14.52
CA TRP A 99 9.68 1.40 15.50
C TRP A 99 8.30 0.93 15.04
N LEU A 100 7.63 1.68 14.16
CA LEU A 100 6.33 1.34 13.59
C LEU A 100 6.52 0.34 12.44
N TRP A 101 7.53 0.59 11.62
CA TRP A 101 7.84 -0.24 10.45
C TRP A 101 8.25 -1.64 10.88
N ASN A 102 9.18 -1.76 11.83
CA ASN A 102 9.64 -3.04 12.39
C ASN A 102 8.50 -3.88 13.02
N GLU A 103 7.42 -3.23 13.47
CA GLU A 103 6.28 -3.91 14.06
C GLU A 103 5.17 -4.23 13.05
N SER A 104 5.24 -3.65 11.85
CA SER A 104 4.27 -3.85 10.78
C SER A 104 4.62 -5.06 9.93
N LEU A 105 3.61 -5.69 9.35
CA LEU A 105 3.73 -6.81 8.39
C LEU A 105 3.36 -6.40 6.97
N ALA A 106 2.83 -5.18 6.78
CA ALA A 106 2.56 -4.55 5.49
C ALA A 106 2.46 -3.03 5.64
N LEU A 107 2.57 -2.30 4.53
CA LEU A 107 2.37 -0.84 4.46
C LEU A 107 1.11 -0.49 3.68
N TYR A 108 0.41 0.55 4.13
CA TYR A 108 -0.91 0.93 3.60
C TYR A 108 -0.99 2.43 3.26
N PRO A 109 -0.13 2.94 2.35
CA PRO A 109 -0.19 4.34 1.95
C PRO A 109 -1.51 4.63 1.23
N SER A 110 -2.09 5.81 1.49
CA SER A 110 -3.25 6.30 0.74
C SER A 110 -2.79 7.16 -0.43
N ILE A 111 -3.39 7.00 -1.60
CA ILE A 111 -3.12 7.80 -2.82
C ILE A 111 -4.38 8.46 -3.37
N TYR A 112 -5.38 8.70 -2.53
CA TYR A 112 -6.66 9.25 -2.97
C TYR A 112 -6.44 10.55 -3.75
N LEU A 113 -6.93 10.58 -4.99
CA LEU A 113 -6.76 11.73 -5.85
C LEU A 113 -7.75 12.82 -5.47
N ASP A 114 -7.26 14.03 -5.28
CA ASP A 114 -8.11 15.21 -5.15
C ASP A 114 -8.64 15.61 -6.54
N PRO A 115 -9.89 16.11 -6.67
CA PRO A 115 -10.42 16.58 -7.96
C PRO A 115 -9.54 17.61 -8.67
N LEU A 116 -8.71 18.38 -7.96
CA LEU A 116 -7.75 19.31 -8.57
C LEU A 116 -6.65 18.63 -9.40
N LEU A 117 -6.43 17.33 -9.19
CA LEU A 117 -5.46 16.53 -9.93
C LEU A 117 -6.09 15.80 -11.12
N ALA A 118 -7.41 15.85 -11.27
CA ALA A 118 -8.16 15.05 -12.24
C ALA A 118 -7.62 15.19 -13.66
N SER A 119 -7.18 14.07 -14.23
CA SER A 119 -6.64 13.92 -15.58
C SER A 119 -5.44 14.82 -15.89
N THR A 120 -4.66 15.19 -14.86
CA THR A 120 -3.45 16.01 -15.02
C THR A 120 -2.17 15.15 -14.93
N PRO A 121 -1.04 15.57 -15.52
CA PRO A 121 0.26 14.93 -15.28
C PRO A 121 0.66 14.93 -13.79
N ASN A 122 0.13 15.86 -13.00
CA ASN A 122 0.42 15.98 -11.58
C ASN A 122 -0.23 14.87 -10.75
N SER A 123 -1.32 14.24 -11.21
CA SER A 123 -1.90 13.06 -10.54
C SER A 123 -0.87 11.93 -10.45
N ARG A 124 -0.17 11.66 -11.56
CA ARG A 124 0.90 10.67 -11.60
C ARG A 124 2.08 11.02 -10.69
N LYS A 125 2.53 12.28 -10.71
CA LYS A 125 3.63 12.74 -9.83
C LYS A 125 3.26 12.56 -8.35
N PHE A 126 2.03 12.94 -7.99
CA PHE A 126 1.48 12.78 -6.64
C PHE A 126 1.48 11.32 -6.19
N VAL A 127 0.90 10.42 -6.99
CA VAL A 127 0.83 8.98 -6.69
C VAL A 127 2.22 8.35 -6.65
N ARG A 128 3.05 8.60 -7.67
CA ARG A 128 4.39 8.03 -7.81
C ARG A 128 5.23 8.27 -6.57
N ALA A 129 5.27 9.50 -6.08
CA ALA A 129 6.07 9.82 -4.90
C ALA A 129 5.59 9.12 -3.64
N ARG A 130 4.27 9.00 -3.43
CA ARG A 130 3.66 8.31 -2.29
C ARG A 130 3.96 6.81 -2.30
N VAL A 131 3.81 6.18 -3.46
CA VAL A 131 4.15 4.76 -3.63
C VAL A 131 5.66 4.56 -3.47
N MET A 132 6.50 5.42 -4.06
CA MET A 132 7.95 5.32 -3.93
C MET A 132 8.44 5.47 -2.49
N GLU A 133 7.82 6.35 -1.69
CA GLU A 133 8.15 6.48 -0.28
C GLU A 133 7.78 5.21 0.50
N ALA A 134 6.61 4.63 0.25
CA ALA A 134 6.25 3.34 0.84
C ALA A 134 7.20 2.21 0.39
N MET A 135 7.60 2.17 -0.88
CA MET A 135 8.58 1.20 -1.39
C MET A 135 9.98 1.42 -0.80
N ARG A 136 10.35 2.66 -0.45
CA ARG A 136 11.61 2.97 0.24
C ARG A 136 11.59 2.40 1.66
N ILE A 137 10.56 2.74 2.45
CA ILE A 137 10.37 2.24 3.83
C ILE A 137 10.28 0.71 3.86
N SER A 138 9.56 0.12 2.91
CA SER A 138 9.37 -1.34 2.76
C SER A 138 10.69 -2.13 2.77
N ARG A 139 11.79 -1.57 2.26
CA ARG A 139 13.09 -2.23 2.08
C ARG A 139 14.10 -1.99 3.21
N GLN A 140 13.81 -1.08 4.14
CA GLN A 140 14.83 -0.56 5.07
C GLN A 140 14.81 -1.22 6.46
N HIS A 141 13.71 -1.88 6.82
CA HIS A 141 13.40 -2.18 8.23
C HIS A 141 13.30 -3.67 8.56
N HIS A 142 13.43 -4.55 7.57
CA HIS A 142 13.40 -5.99 7.76
C HIS A 142 14.59 -6.63 7.06
N GLU A 143 15.29 -7.52 7.75
CA GLU A 143 16.42 -8.25 7.18
C GLU A 143 15.91 -9.38 6.28
N GLY A 144 16.44 -9.45 5.05
CA GLY A 144 16.16 -10.55 4.12
C GLY A 144 14.81 -10.49 3.41
N TYR A 145 13.93 -9.53 3.71
CA TYR A 145 12.70 -9.32 2.94
C TYR A 145 12.18 -7.88 3.01
N SER A 146 11.32 -7.54 2.05
CA SER A 146 10.63 -6.25 1.99
C SER A 146 9.18 -6.40 2.44
N LEU A 147 8.63 -5.41 3.17
CA LEU A 147 7.21 -5.40 3.50
C LEU A 147 6.34 -5.28 2.25
N PRO A 148 5.28 -6.07 2.07
CA PRO A 148 4.33 -5.85 0.99
C PRO A 148 3.60 -4.50 1.18
N VAL A 149 3.50 -3.75 0.08
CA VAL A 149 2.81 -2.44 0.06
C VAL A 149 1.44 -2.61 -0.61
N PHE A 150 0.37 -2.35 0.12
CA PHE A 150 -1.00 -2.35 -0.41
C PHE A 150 -1.53 -0.93 -0.45
N VAL A 151 -1.68 -0.40 -1.66
CA VAL A 151 -1.96 1.02 -1.86
C VAL A 151 -3.46 1.28 -1.76
N TYR A 152 -3.88 2.14 -0.85
CA TYR A 152 -5.27 2.57 -0.72
C TYR A 152 -5.62 3.57 -1.81
N THR A 153 -6.62 3.23 -2.62
CA THR A 153 -7.20 4.11 -3.65
C THR A 153 -8.73 4.13 -3.52
N ARG A 154 -9.39 4.96 -4.34
CA ARG A 154 -10.85 5.04 -4.44
C ARG A 154 -11.27 4.85 -5.89
N PRO A 155 -12.50 4.36 -6.15
CA PRO A 155 -13.06 4.36 -7.50
C PRO A 155 -13.42 5.78 -7.98
N THR A 156 -13.52 6.75 -7.07
CA THR A 156 -13.87 8.15 -7.35
C THR A 156 -12.80 9.11 -6.84
N TYR A 157 -12.83 10.37 -7.31
CA TYR A 157 -12.03 11.44 -6.70
C TYR A 157 -12.47 11.71 -5.26
N SER A 158 -11.54 12.17 -4.44
CA SER A 158 -11.76 12.40 -3.01
C SER A 158 -12.93 13.34 -2.75
N ARG A 159 -13.85 12.92 -1.87
CA ARG A 159 -15.04 13.69 -1.44
C ARG A 159 -16.04 13.99 -2.59
N LYS A 160 -15.96 13.26 -3.69
CA LYS A 160 -16.90 13.35 -4.83
C LYS A 160 -17.32 11.98 -5.32
N MET A 161 -18.45 11.92 -6.02
CA MET A 161 -18.95 10.73 -6.72
C MET A 161 -18.38 10.58 -8.14
N ASP A 162 -17.64 11.59 -8.62
CA ASP A 162 -16.98 11.58 -9.92
C ASP A 162 -15.97 10.41 -10.00
N VAL A 163 -16.24 9.42 -10.85
CA VAL A 163 -15.38 8.24 -11.04
C VAL A 163 -14.03 8.63 -11.66
N LEU A 164 -12.97 7.87 -11.35
CA LEU A 164 -11.65 8.13 -11.92
C LEU A 164 -11.65 7.92 -13.44
N SER A 165 -11.06 8.84 -14.17
CA SER A 165 -10.92 8.72 -15.63
C SER A 165 -9.87 7.66 -15.98
N GLN A 166 -9.85 7.19 -17.23
CA GLN A 166 -8.84 6.24 -17.69
C GLN A 166 -7.38 6.73 -17.48
N PRO A 167 -7.02 8.00 -17.78
CA PRO A 167 -5.70 8.53 -17.43
C PRO A 167 -5.36 8.42 -15.94
N ASP A 168 -6.35 8.60 -15.06
CA ASP A 168 -6.12 8.51 -13.62
C ASP A 168 -6.14 7.08 -13.08
N LEU A 169 -6.83 6.14 -13.74
CA LEU A 169 -6.62 4.71 -13.50
C LEU A 169 -5.17 4.30 -13.82
N ILE A 170 -4.59 4.88 -14.89
CA ILE A 170 -3.16 4.72 -15.21
C ILE A 170 -2.28 5.35 -14.16
N SER A 171 -2.56 6.59 -13.77
CA SER A 171 -1.77 7.32 -12.77
C SER A 171 -1.89 6.76 -11.35
N THR A 172 -2.92 5.97 -11.04
CA THR A 172 -3.14 5.35 -9.72
C THR A 172 -2.74 3.87 -9.72
N ILE A 173 -3.56 3.01 -10.31
CA ILE A 173 -3.40 1.55 -10.28
C ILE A 173 -2.21 1.14 -11.16
N GLY A 174 -2.13 1.66 -12.38
CA GLY A 174 -1.03 1.35 -13.31
C GLY A 174 0.33 1.74 -12.75
N GLU A 175 0.43 2.95 -12.21
CA GLU A 175 1.63 3.46 -11.56
C GLU A 175 2.01 2.62 -10.33
N SER A 176 1.04 2.25 -9.49
CA SER A 176 1.28 1.39 -8.31
C SER A 176 1.82 0.01 -8.71
N ALA A 177 1.20 -0.63 -9.70
CA ALA A 177 1.63 -1.93 -10.21
C ALA A 177 3.03 -1.85 -10.84
N ALA A 178 3.29 -0.83 -11.67
CA ALA A 178 4.59 -0.63 -12.31
C ALA A 178 5.72 -0.40 -11.29
N LEU A 179 5.42 0.19 -10.13
CA LEU A 179 6.39 0.40 -9.05
C LEU A 179 6.60 -0.83 -8.14
N GLY A 180 5.83 -1.91 -8.34
CA GLY A 180 5.97 -3.16 -7.61
C GLY A 180 5.15 -3.25 -6.31
N ALA A 181 4.08 -2.44 -6.18
CA ALA A 181 3.13 -2.60 -5.09
C ALA A 181 2.58 -4.05 -5.07
N ALA A 182 2.25 -4.56 -3.87
CA ALA A 182 1.68 -5.90 -3.69
C ALA A 182 0.22 -5.97 -4.17
N GLY A 183 -0.49 -4.85 -4.12
CA GLY A 183 -1.85 -4.73 -4.59
C GLY A 183 -2.40 -3.33 -4.33
N VAL A 184 -3.64 -3.13 -4.72
CA VAL A 184 -4.42 -1.92 -4.41
C VAL A 184 -5.65 -2.31 -3.60
N ILE A 185 -6.07 -1.43 -2.69
CA ILE A 185 -7.28 -1.58 -1.89
C ILE A 185 -8.23 -0.45 -2.32
N PHE A 186 -9.38 -0.81 -2.88
CA PHE A 186 -10.44 0.16 -3.14
C PHE A 186 -11.22 0.39 -1.86
N TRP A 187 -11.16 1.62 -1.35
CA TRP A 187 -11.95 2.01 -0.20
C TRP A 187 -13.25 2.70 -0.63
N GLY A 188 -14.34 2.25 -0.01
CA GLY A 188 -15.70 2.71 -0.21
C GLY A 188 -16.16 3.67 0.88
N ASP A 189 -16.88 4.71 0.51
CA ASP A 189 -17.61 5.58 1.46
C ASP A 189 -19.10 5.26 1.40
N VAL A 190 -19.84 5.59 2.44
CA VAL A 190 -21.29 5.32 2.54
C VAL A 190 -22.07 6.00 1.41
N GLU A 191 -21.53 7.07 0.84
CA GLU A 191 -22.08 7.75 -0.34
C GLU A 191 -22.19 6.84 -1.57
N TYR A 192 -21.34 5.82 -1.72
CA TYR A 192 -21.38 4.89 -2.85
C TYR A 192 -22.62 3.99 -2.84
N THR A 193 -23.19 3.75 -1.66
CA THR A 193 -24.34 2.87 -1.46
C THR A 193 -25.56 3.61 -0.92
N LYS A 194 -25.58 4.94 -1.02
CA LYS A 194 -26.59 5.80 -0.40
C LYS A 194 -27.96 5.70 -1.07
N ASN A 195 -27.98 5.55 -2.38
CA ASN A 195 -29.21 5.46 -3.16
C ASN A 195 -28.97 4.63 -4.43
N ARG A 196 -30.07 4.31 -5.14
CA ARG A 196 -30.05 3.49 -6.36
C ARG A 196 -29.12 4.06 -7.43
N GLU A 197 -29.10 5.38 -7.61
CA GLU A 197 -28.29 6.05 -8.63
C GLU A 197 -26.79 5.90 -8.32
N SER A 198 -26.37 6.17 -7.08
CA SER A 198 -24.97 5.98 -6.67
C SER A 198 -24.52 4.53 -6.80
N CYS A 199 -25.36 3.57 -6.40
CA CYS A 199 -25.10 2.15 -6.61
C CYS A 199 -24.95 1.81 -8.11
N GLN A 200 -25.83 2.33 -8.96
CA GLN A 200 -25.81 2.08 -10.39
C GLN A 200 -24.54 2.66 -11.04
N THR A 201 -24.16 3.90 -10.69
CA THR A 201 -22.93 4.53 -11.17
C THR A 201 -21.69 3.70 -10.83
N ILE A 202 -21.59 3.20 -9.59
CA ILE A 202 -20.44 2.37 -9.19
C ILE A 202 -20.49 1.00 -9.88
N LYS A 203 -21.68 0.40 -10.02
CA LYS A 203 -21.84 -0.86 -10.77
C LYS A 203 -21.37 -0.68 -12.22
N ASP A 204 -21.90 0.29 -12.95
CA ASP A 204 -21.56 0.54 -14.35
C ASP A 204 -20.08 0.82 -14.52
N TYR A 205 -19.48 1.55 -13.58
CA TYR A 205 -18.04 1.81 -13.60
C TYR A 205 -17.20 0.55 -13.34
N MET A 206 -17.59 -0.29 -12.37
CA MET A 206 -16.94 -1.55 -12.06
C MET A 206 -17.06 -2.57 -13.21
N GLU A 207 -18.19 -2.62 -13.88
CA GLU A 207 -18.44 -3.51 -15.03
C GLU A 207 -17.89 -2.94 -16.35
N GLY A 208 -17.60 -1.64 -16.38
CA GLY A 208 -17.00 -0.94 -17.52
C GLY A 208 -15.51 -0.66 -17.31
N ASP A 209 -15.16 0.63 -17.27
CA ASP A 209 -13.78 1.10 -17.35
C ASP A 209 -12.87 0.56 -16.24
N LEU A 210 -13.35 0.54 -14.99
CA LEU A 210 -12.54 0.07 -13.87
C LEU A 210 -12.27 -1.43 -13.98
N GLY A 211 -13.29 -2.23 -14.26
CA GLY A 211 -13.16 -3.68 -14.42
C GLY A 211 -12.21 -4.05 -15.55
N ARG A 212 -12.37 -3.43 -16.72
CA ARG A 212 -11.49 -3.61 -17.88
C ARG A 212 -10.03 -3.28 -17.52
N TYR A 213 -9.82 -2.16 -16.81
CA TYR A 213 -8.49 -1.74 -16.42
C TYR A 213 -7.84 -2.69 -15.39
N ILE A 214 -8.61 -3.14 -14.38
CA ILE A 214 -8.15 -4.11 -13.37
C ILE A 214 -7.70 -5.42 -14.01
N VAL A 215 -8.50 -5.96 -14.94
CA VAL A 215 -8.15 -7.19 -15.66
C VAL A 215 -6.90 -6.99 -16.51
N ASN A 216 -6.80 -5.87 -17.22
CA ASN A 216 -5.62 -5.55 -18.03
C ASN A 216 -4.34 -5.55 -17.18
N VAL A 217 -4.28 -4.73 -16.13
CA VAL A 217 -3.07 -4.56 -15.31
C VAL A 217 -2.71 -5.83 -14.52
N THR A 218 -3.71 -6.53 -13.98
CA THR A 218 -3.47 -7.73 -13.17
C THR A 218 -2.96 -8.89 -14.02
N THR A 219 -3.55 -9.09 -15.20
CA THR A 219 -3.09 -10.14 -16.13
C THR A 219 -1.69 -9.82 -16.66
N ALA A 220 -1.42 -8.55 -17.00
CA ALA A 220 -0.09 -8.13 -17.44
C ALA A 220 0.98 -8.33 -16.36
N ALA A 221 0.66 -8.00 -15.11
CA ALA A 221 1.57 -8.23 -13.98
C ALA A 221 1.83 -9.72 -13.73
N GLN A 222 0.82 -10.57 -13.84
CA GLN A 222 0.96 -12.03 -13.73
C GLN A 222 1.82 -12.61 -14.86
N HIS A 223 1.60 -12.18 -16.10
CA HIS A 223 2.44 -12.58 -17.23
C HIS A 223 3.89 -12.12 -17.06
N CYS A 224 4.12 -10.90 -16.57
CA CYS A 224 5.47 -10.44 -16.29
C CYS A 224 6.15 -11.26 -15.19
N SER A 225 5.44 -11.55 -14.10
CA SER A 225 5.93 -12.38 -12.99
C SER A 225 6.36 -13.78 -13.47
N THR A 226 5.50 -14.46 -14.23
CA THR A 226 5.79 -15.80 -14.74
C THR A 226 6.91 -15.80 -15.78
N THR A 227 6.92 -14.81 -16.68
CA THR A 227 7.88 -14.75 -17.80
C THR A 227 9.28 -14.31 -17.36
N LEU A 228 9.38 -13.27 -16.52
CA LEU A 228 10.68 -12.70 -16.13
C LEU A 228 11.19 -13.21 -14.79
N CYS A 229 10.27 -13.54 -13.87
CA CYS A 229 10.57 -13.80 -12.47
C CYS A 229 10.20 -15.23 -12.03
N GLN A 230 10.01 -16.15 -12.98
CA GLN A 230 9.69 -17.57 -12.73
C GLN A 230 8.43 -17.79 -11.88
N GLY A 231 7.54 -16.80 -11.78
CA GLY A 231 6.40 -16.81 -10.85
C GLY A 231 6.79 -16.65 -9.38
N GLN A 232 8.08 -16.45 -9.08
CA GLN A 232 8.65 -16.33 -7.75
C GLN A 232 9.05 -14.89 -7.38
N GLY A 233 8.55 -13.93 -8.15
CA GLY A 233 8.74 -12.51 -7.90
C GLY A 233 7.74 -11.67 -8.65
N ARG A 234 7.69 -10.39 -8.29
CA ARG A 234 6.90 -9.37 -9.00
C ARG A 234 7.80 -8.54 -9.89
N CYS A 235 7.25 -8.05 -10.99
CA CYS A 235 7.94 -7.06 -11.81
C CYS A 235 7.84 -5.67 -11.18
N LEU A 236 8.95 -4.94 -11.21
CA LEU A 236 8.98 -3.51 -10.96
C LEU A 236 9.80 -2.80 -12.02
N ARG A 237 9.37 -1.58 -12.36
CA ARG A 237 9.97 -0.73 -13.37
C ARG A 237 11.43 -0.43 -13.02
N LYS A 238 12.34 -0.56 -14.00
CA LYS A 238 13.77 -0.28 -13.82
C LYS A 238 14.02 1.20 -13.55
N ASN A 239 13.47 2.07 -14.40
CA ASN A 239 13.50 3.52 -14.20
C ASN A 239 12.21 3.98 -13.54
N SER A 240 12.25 4.28 -12.25
CA SER A 240 11.08 4.69 -11.48
C SER A 240 10.42 5.99 -11.95
N THR A 241 11.06 6.80 -12.81
CA THR A 241 10.48 8.04 -13.37
C THR A 241 9.93 7.88 -14.79
N ALA A 242 10.21 6.76 -15.47
CA ALA A 242 9.71 6.51 -16.82
C ALA A 242 8.19 6.28 -16.84
N ASN A 243 7.53 6.65 -17.94
CA ASN A 243 6.08 6.44 -18.14
C ASN A 243 5.81 5.12 -18.86
N VAL A 244 6.31 4.01 -18.29
CA VAL A 244 6.07 2.65 -18.77
C VAL A 244 5.29 1.87 -17.71
N PHE A 245 4.35 1.05 -18.16
CA PHE A 245 3.35 0.38 -17.32
C PHE A 245 3.22 -1.09 -17.68
N LEU A 246 2.67 -1.88 -16.76
CA LEU A 246 2.31 -3.28 -16.99
C LEU A 246 0.89 -3.32 -17.58
N HIS A 247 0.80 -3.23 -18.91
CA HIS A 247 -0.47 -3.33 -19.64
C HIS A 247 -0.39 -4.45 -20.68
N LEU A 248 -1.53 -5.08 -20.95
CA LEU A 248 -1.67 -6.02 -22.05
C LEU A 248 -1.62 -5.26 -23.38
N ASN A 249 -0.89 -5.82 -24.34
CA ASN A 249 -0.85 -5.30 -25.70
C ASN A 249 -2.14 -5.67 -26.45
N PRO A 250 -2.92 -4.69 -26.94
CA PRO A 250 -4.19 -4.97 -27.62
C PRO A 250 -4.02 -5.73 -28.95
N ALA A 251 -2.82 -5.79 -29.52
CA ALA A 251 -2.54 -6.60 -30.71
C ALA A 251 -2.45 -8.11 -30.40
N THR A 252 -2.15 -8.49 -29.15
CA THR A 252 -1.91 -9.89 -28.75
C THR A 252 -2.89 -10.38 -27.69
N PHE A 253 -3.60 -9.47 -27.02
CA PHE A 253 -4.62 -9.76 -26.04
C PHE A 253 -5.94 -9.07 -26.38
N GLN A 254 -7.03 -9.77 -26.11
CA GLN A 254 -8.39 -9.23 -26.17
C GLN A 254 -9.07 -9.43 -24.82
N LEU A 255 -9.68 -8.36 -24.30
CA LEU A 255 -10.55 -8.47 -23.14
C LEU A 255 -11.92 -8.97 -23.61
N GLN A 256 -12.34 -10.07 -23.04
CA GLN A 256 -13.65 -10.67 -23.25
C GLN A 256 -14.59 -10.19 -22.14
N HIS A 257 -15.86 -10.08 -22.48
CA HIS A 257 -16.92 -9.83 -21.53
C HIS A 257 -17.78 -11.08 -21.40
N ARG A 258 -18.38 -11.29 -20.23
CA ARG A 258 -19.29 -12.41 -20.04
C ARG A 258 -20.60 -12.15 -20.77
N ASP A 259 -20.99 -13.15 -21.54
CA ASP A 259 -22.28 -13.22 -22.23
C ASP A 259 -23.22 -14.16 -21.46
N GLU A 260 -24.53 -14.07 -21.71
CA GLU A 260 -25.55 -14.87 -21.01
C GLU A 260 -25.34 -16.38 -21.16
N GLU A 261 -24.68 -16.81 -22.23
CA GLU A 261 -24.37 -18.21 -22.54
C GLU A 261 -23.27 -18.82 -21.64
N GLN A 262 -22.50 -17.99 -20.90
CA GLN A 262 -21.38 -18.45 -20.07
C GLN A 262 -21.45 -17.90 -18.63
N PRO A 263 -22.51 -18.24 -17.85
CA PRO A 263 -22.74 -17.66 -16.53
C PRO A 263 -21.62 -17.97 -15.52
N GLN A 264 -20.88 -19.07 -15.74
CA GLN A 264 -19.78 -19.52 -14.87
C GLN A 264 -18.47 -18.73 -15.08
N ARG A 265 -18.34 -17.94 -16.15
CA ARG A 265 -17.14 -17.14 -16.39
C ARG A 265 -17.10 -15.91 -15.46
N PRO A 266 -15.92 -15.35 -15.17
CA PRO A 266 -15.82 -14.01 -14.60
C PRO A 266 -16.42 -12.99 -15.59
N LEU A 267 -16.89 -11.84 -15.09
CA LEU A 267 -17.51 -10.80 -15.90
C LEU A 267 -16.59 -10.29 -17.02
N ILE A 268 -15.29 -10.15 -16.74
CA ILE A 268 -14.27 -9.71 -17.69
C ILE A 268 -13.04 -10.60 -17.51
N TRP A 269 -12.44 -11.06 -18.61
CA TRP A 269 -11.15 -11.75 -18.59
C TRP A 269 -10.33 -11.45 -19.84
N ALA A 270 -9.02 -11.68 -19.77
CA ALA A 270 -8.13 -11.54 -20.92
C ALA A 270 -7.93 -12.89 -21.63
N LYS A 271 -7.93 -12.86 -22.97
CA LYS A 271 -7.53 -13.98 -23.82
C LYS A 271 -6.40 -13.52 -24.75
N GLY A 272 -5.32 -14.29 -24.81
CA GLY A 272 -4.14 -13.94 -25.59
C GLY A 272 -2.89 -14.63 -25.06
N HIS A 273 -1.75 -14.32 -25.67
CA HIS A 273 -0.43 -14.75 -25.22
C HIS A 273 0.59 -13.65 -25.52
N LEU A 274 1.67 -13.59 -24.73
CA LEU A 274 2.74 -12.64 -24.99
C LEU A 274 3.45 -12.98 -26.31
N SER A 275 3.63 -11.99 -27.17
CA SER A 275 4.54 -12.09 -28.32
C SER A 275 6.00 -11.89 -27.90
N HIS A 276 6.93 -12.22 -28.80
CA HIS A 276 8.34 -11.92 -28.61
C HIS A 276 8.61 -10.42 -28.34
N THR A 277 7.87 -9.54 -29.02
CA THR A 277 7.96 -8.08 -28.82
C THR A 277 7.48 -7.68 -27.43
N ASP A 278 6.41 -8.30 -26.93
CA ASP A 278 5.91 -8.03 -25.58
C ASP A 278 6.92 -8.47 -24.53
N ILE A 279 7.53 -9.66 -24.69
CA ILE A 279 8.57 -10.17 -23.79
C ILE A 279 9.79 -9.24 -23.80
N HIS A 280 10.24 -8.81 -24.98
CA HIS A 280 11.36 -7.87 -25.10
C HIS A 280 11.06 -6.52 -24.42
N PHE A 281 9.84 -5.99 -24.57
CA PHE A 281 9.40 -4.78 -23.85
C PHE A 281 9.51 -4.97 -22.34
N LEU A 282 9.01 -6.09 -21.81
CA LEU A 282 9.08 -6.40 -20.38
C LEU A 282 10.55 -6.49 -19.91
N GLN A 283 11.40 -7.23 -20.63
CA GLN A 283 12.83 -7.36 -20.32
C GLN A 283 13.57 -6.02 -20.35
N THR A 284 13.18 -5.12 -21.26
CA THR A 284 13.79 -3.80 -21.40
C THR A 284 13.45 -2.92 -20.20
N HIS A 285 12.18 -2.87 -19.80
CA HIS A 285 11.66 -1.86 -18.89
C HIS A 285 11.47 -2.31 -17.44
N PHE A 286 11.41 -3.62 -17.19
CA PHE A 286 11.12 -4.19 -15.86
C PHE A 286 12.24 -5.12 -15.39
N ARG A 287 12.34 -5.23 -14.07
CA ARG A 287 13.20 -6.19 -13.37
C ARG A 287 12.38 -6.96 -12.34
N CYS A 288 12.96 -7.98 -11.74
CA CYS A 288 12.30 -8.73 -10.69
C CYS A 288 12.58 -8.17 -9.30
N HIS A 289 11.56 -8.23 -8.45
CA HIS A 289 11.68 -8.20 -7.00
C HIS A 289 11.13 -9.51 -6.46
N CYS A 290 12.03 -10.35 -5.96
CA CYS A 290 11.71 -11.71 -5.56
C CYS A 290 10.87 -11.76 -4.29
N TYR A 291 10.00 -12.76 -4.21
CA TYR A 291 9.28 -13.06 -2.99
C TYR A 291 10.23 -13.64 -1.95
N GLN A 292 9.82 -13.57 -0.68
CA GLN A 292 10.59 -14.13 0.43
C GLN A 292 10.90 -15.61 0.16
N GLY A 293 12.17 -15.99 0.32
CA GLY A 293 12.66 -17.34 0.02
C GLY A 293 13.22 -17.51 -1.40
N TRP A 294 13.23 -16.46 -2.23
CA TRP A 294 13.79 -16.50 -3.58
C TRP A 294 14.78 -15.38 -3.84
N GLN A 295 15.77 -15.64 -4.69
CA GLN A 295 16.84 -14.71 -5.05
C GLN A 295 17.30 -14.89 -6.50
N GLY A 296 18.20 -14.00 -6.94
CA GLY A 296 18.71 -13.93 -8.31
C GLY A 296 17.94 -12.93 -9.17
N ASN A 297 18.52 -12.57 -10.31
CA ASN A 297 17.97 -11.54 -11.20
C ASN A 297 16.57 -11.87 -11.75
N SER A 298 16.23 -13.17 -11.82
CA SER A 298 14.94 -13.70 -12.29
C SER A 298 14.24 -14.54 -11.22
N CYS A 299 14.64 -14.43 -9.94
CA CYS A 299 14.07 -15.18 -8.82
C CYS A 299 14.12 -16.70 -9.00
N GLN A 300 15.16 -17.19 -9.68
CA GLN A 300 15.30 -18.58 -10.07
C GLN A 300 15.98 -19.47 -9.03
N GLN A 301 16.53 -18.88 -7.95
CA GLN A 301 17.23 -19.60 -6.90
C GLN A 301 16.48 -19.48 -5.57
N PRO A 302 16.35 -20.56 -4.78
CA PRO A 302 15.96 -20.45 -3.38
C PRO A 302 16.98 -19.60 -2.61
N ALA A 303 16.49 -18.67 -1.79
CA ALA A 303 17.34 -17.97 -0.83
C ALA A 303 17.71 -18.95 0.29
N GLY A 304 18.97 -18.94 0.72
CA GLY A 304 19.43 -19.79 1.83
C GLY A 304 18.66 -19.53 3.13
N PRO A 305 18.68 -20.45 4.11
CA PRO A 305 18.01 -20.25 5.39
C PRO A 305 18.63 -19.06 6.13
N HIS A 306 17.97 -17.89 6.06
CA HIS A 306 18.30 -16.77 6.92
C HIS A 306 17.80 -17.08 8.33
N GLY A 307 18.74 -17.24 9.28
CA GLY A 307 18.49 -17.50 10.69
C GLY A 307 17.81 -16.31 11.36
N GLY A 308 16.48 -16.23 11.28
CA GLY A 308 15.72 -15.14 11.88
C GLY A 308 14.20 -15.23 11.75
N ALA A 309 13.65 -16.32 11.23
CA ALA A 309 12.23 -16.59 11.45
C ALA A 309 12.07 -17.06 12.91
N PRO A 310 11.17 -16.47 13.73
CA PRO A 310 10.72 -17.16 14.92
C PRO A 310 10.10 -18.46 14.43
N GLY A 311 10.79 -19.56 14.70
CA GLY A 311 10.28 -20.88 14.41
C GLY A 311 8.86 -20.98 14.96
N LEU A 312 7.98 -21.59 14.17
CA LEU A 312 6.75 -22.17 14.69
C LEU A 312 7.11 -22.86 16.00
N LEU A 313 6.57 -22.37 17.12
CA LEU A 313 6.65 -23.07 18.39
C LEU A 313 6.14 -24.49 18.13
N ALA A 314 7.09 -25.43 18.02
CA ALA A 314 6.78 -26.84 18.10
C ALA A 314 6.07 -27.05 19.44
N PRO A 315 4.94 -27.76 19.49
CA PRO A 315 4.34 -28.11 20.76
C PRO A 315 5.31 -29.10 21.41
N MET A 316 6.08 -28.64 22.40
CA MET A 316 6.65 -29.56 23.37
C MET A 316 5.48 -30.21 24.08
N GLY A 317 5.15 -31.43 23.65
CA GLY A 317 4.26 -32.32 24.35
C GLY A 317 4.87 -32.64 25.71
N LEU A 318 4.40 -31.95 26.74
CA LEU A 318 4.46 -32.42 28.11
C LEU A 318 3.18 -33.20 28.37
N GLY A 319 3.22 -34.49 28.05
CA GLY A 319 2.28 -35.46 28.58
C GLY A 319 2.60 -35.69 30.05
N VAL A 320 1.81 -35.11 30.95
CA VAL A 320 1.61 -35.63 32.30
C VAL A 320 0.10 -35.60 32.56
N LEU A 321 -0.54 -36.73 32.25
CA LEU A 321 -1.91 -37.04 32.66
C LEU A 321 -1.88 -37.35 34.17
N LEU A 322 -2.41 -36.44 34.99
CA LEU A 322 -2.83 -36.75 36.36
C LEU A 322 -4.31 -37.13 36.31
N VAL A 323 -4.56 -38.44 36.36
CA VAL A 323 -5.89 -39.03 36.56
C VAL A 323 -6.24 -38.87 38.04
N PHE A 324 -7.23 -38.02 38.34
CA PHE A 324 -7.95 -38.10 39.61
C PHE A 324 -9.10 -39.10 39.44
N LEU A 325 -8.93 -40.27 40.05
CA LEU A 325 -10.02 -41.20 40.34
C LEU A 325 -10.82 -40.65 41.53
N MET A 326 -12.08 -40.30 41.30
CA MET A 326 -13.11 -40.26 42.34
C MET A 326 -14.07 -41.41 42.08
N TRP A 327 -14.06 -42.39 42.99
CA TRP A 327 -15.14 -43.36 43.14
C TRP A 327 -16.22 -42.77 44.04
N CYS A 328 -17.46 -42.80 43.56
CA CYS A 328 -18.63 -43.26 44.31
C CYS A 328 -19.12 -44.52 43.61
#